data_AF-A0A0N1HYT0-F1
#
_entry.id   AF-A0A0N1HYT0-F1
#
_cell.length_a   1.000
_cell.length_b   1.000
_cell.length_c   1.000
_cell.angle_alpha   90.00
_cell.angle_beta   90.00
_cell.angle_gamma   90.00
#
_symmetry.space_group_name_H-M   'P 1'
#
loop_
_entity.id
_entity.type
_entity.pdbx_description
1 polymer ?
#
loop_
_entity_poly.entity_id
_entity_poly.type
_entity_poly.pdbx_seq_one_letter_code
_entity_poly.pdbx_strand_id
1 'polypeptide(L)'
;MNTTGQAFISGTTLAQFVSATYACSMGCKYVYGLYGLRQVARELTDRPEVSEKNDTIIVGAAPIDTKDAPPGLMKLGFLTMCDAPVHRLSYADTQRVMKAHTADPHGSNILFHFTKITGSDGIIRVFYSIFKCQDGDLEPLQPLKLSIDNLVDSLQGFTKISNVFSRSTFVGSAEDGLTAMPECSSGELGADTIQDIEILAREKAVLVKRIVELTNELNTLSMKL
;
A
#
# COMPACT_ATOMS: atom_id res chain seq x y z
N MET A 1 7.15 1.50 -25.44
CA MET A 1 5.69 1.58 -25.19
C MET A 1 5.49 2.30 -23.86
N ASN A 2 4.92 3.51 -23.86
CA ASN A 2 4.62 4.24 -22.63
C ASN A 2 3.38 3.61 -22.00
N THR A 3 3.57 2.69 -21.06
CA THR A 3 2.46 2.14 -20.27
C THR A 3 2.03 3.19 -19.25
N THR A 4 0.97 3.93 -19.56
CA THR A 4 0.33 4.84 -18.59
C THR A 4 -0.38 4.00 -17.53
N GLY A 5 0.34 3.65 -16.46
CA GLY A 5 -0.25 2.97 -15.31
C GLY A 5 -0.95 3.96 -14.37
N GLN A 6 -1.99 3.50 -13.69
CA GLN A 6 -2.65 4.22 -12.60
C GLN A 6 -2.61 3.36 -11.33
N ALA A 7 -2.44 4.00 -10.18
CA ALA A 7 -2.58 3.36 -8.89
C ALA A 7 -4.00 3.57 -8.34
N PHE A 8 -4.57 2.55 -7.72
CA PHE A 8 -5.87 2.56 -7.05
C PHE A 8 -5.68 2.22 -5.58
N ILE A 9 -6.37 2.93 -4.70
CA ILE A 9 -6.39 2.67 -3.26
C ILE A 9 -7.79 2.96 -2.71
N SER A 10 -8.24 2.15 -1.75
CA SER A 10 -9.48 2.44 -1.03
C SER A 10 -9.31 3.64 -0.09
N GLY A 11 -10.41 4.37 0.15
CA GLY A 11 -10.42 5.43 1.16
C GLY A 11 -10.05 4.91 2.58
N THR A 12 -10.40 3.66 2.90
CA THR A 12 -10.08 3.04 4.20
C THR A 12 -8.58 2.78 4.37
N THR A 13 -7.93 2.19 3.37
CA THR A 13 -6.47 1.95 3.41
C THR A 13 -5.70 3.28 3.42
N LEU A 14 -6.15 4.27 2.64
CA LEU A 14 -5.55 5.60 2.67
C LEU A 14 -5.69 6.25 4.05
N ALA A 15 -6.87 6.16 4.69
CA ALA A 15 -7.09 6.68 6.03
C ALA A 15 -6.18 6.02 7.08
N GLN A 16 -5.92 4.72 6.96
CA GLN A 16 -4.94 4.02 7.81
C GLN A 16 -3.54 4.60 7.64
N PHE A 17 -3.09 4.87 6.41
CA PHE A 17 -1.77 5.46 6.16
C PHE A 17 -1.67 6.89 6.68
N VAL A 18 -2.72 7.70 6.47
CA VAL A 18 -2.80 9.06 6.99
C VAL A 18 -2.75 9.05 8.52
N SER A 19 -3.53 8.19 9.17
CA SER A 19 -3.54 8.02 10.64
C SER A 19 -2.16 7.61 11.17
N ALA A 20 -1.51 6.63 10.53
CA ALA A 20 -0.13 6.25 10.88
C ALA A 20 0.88 7.39 10.69
N THR A 21 0.67 8.23 9.67
CA THR A 21 1.52 9.40 9.41
C THR A 21 1.36 10.45 10.52
N TYR A 22 0.16 10.65 11.07
CA TYR A 22 -0.05 11.53 12.22
C TYR A 22 0.76 11.11 13.46
N ALA A 23 0.90 9.80 13.65
CA ALA A 23 1.67 9.21 14.75
C ALA A 23 3.20 9.28 14.55
N CYS A 24 3.69 9.79 13.42
CA CYS A 24 5.12 9.95 13.19
C CYS A 24 5.72 11.00 14.14
N SER A 25 6.86 10.65 14.74
CA SER A 25 7.68 11.56 15.54
C SER A 25 8.62 12.38 14.66
N MET A 26 8.87 13.63 15.05
CA MET A 26 9.80 14.52 14.36
C MET A 26 11.20 13.91 14.31
N GLY A 27 11.83 13.95 13.13
CA GLY A 27 13.17 13.40 12.91
C GLY A 27 13.22 11.89 12.68
N CYS A 28 12.11 11.18 12.87
CA CYS A 28 12.01 9.75 12.57
C CYS A 28 11.38 9.52 11.19
N LYS A 29 11.93 8.56 10.46
CA LYS A 29 11.39 8.10 9.19
C LYS A 29 11.01 6.62 9.29
N TYR A 30 9.76 6.33 8.98
CA TYR A 30 9.20 5.00 9.02
C TYR A 30 9.11 4.44 7.60
N VAL A 31 9.51 3.18 7.43
CA VAL A 31 9.52 2.52 6.12
C VAL A 31 8.84 1.16 6.26
N TYR A 32 7.88 0.92 5.38
CA TYR A 32 7.06 -0.29 5.33
C TYR A 32 7.13 -0.91 3.94
N GLY A 33 6.91 -2.22 3.84
CA GLY A 33 6.61 -2.89 2.59
C GLY A 33 5.18 -2.55 2.15
N LEU A 34 5.01 -2.16 0.89
CA LEU A 34 3.72 -1.89 0.28
C LEU A 34 3.24 -3.13 -0.49
N TYR A 35 2.00 -3.55 -0.24
CA TYR A 35 1.44 -4.78 -0.79
C TYR A 35 0.14 -4.53 -1.55
N GLY A 36 -0.09 -5.36 -2.56
CA GLY A 36 -1.27 -5.28 -3.40
C GLY A 36 -1.13 -6.16 -4.63
N LEU A 37 -1.72 -5.73 -5.74
CA LEU A 37 -1.75 -6.49 -7.00
C LEU A 37 -1.53 -5.59 -8.21
N ARG A 38 -1.11 -6.22 -9.31
CA ARG A 38 -1.07 -5.58 -10.63
C ARG A 38 -2.10 -6.22 -11.55
N GLN A 39 -2.84 -5.38 -12.24
CA GLN A 39 -3.81 -5.82 -13.24
C GLN A 39 -3.46 -5.21 -14.58
N VAL A 40 -3.28 -6.06 -15.58
CA VAL A 40 -3.13 -5.62 -16.97
C VAL A 40 -4.54 -5.49 -17.55
N ALA A 41 -4.94 -4.26 -17.85
CA ALA A 41 -6.16 -3.96 -18.57
C ALA A 41 -5.81 -3.75 -20.05
N ARG A 42 -6.43 -4.53 -20.93
CA ARG A 42 -6.37 -4.30 -22.38
C ARG A 42 -7.54 -3.42 -22.75
N GLU A 43 -7.25 -2.20 -23.19
CA GLU A 43 -8.28 -1.36 -23.80
C GLU A 43 -8.41 -1.75 -25.27
N LEU A 44 -9.59 -2.25 -25.65
CA LEU A 44 -9.96 -2.33 -27.05
C LEU A 44 -10.23 -0.89 -27.51
N THR A 45 -9.30 -0.32 -28.26
CA THR A 45 -9.53 0.89 -29.02
C THR A 45 -9.94 0.55 -30.44
N ASP A 46 -10.68 1.41 -31.12
CA ASP A 46 -11.00 1.28 -32.56
C ASP A 46 -9.75 1.33 -33.47
N ARG A 47 -8.56 1.57 -32.89
CA ARG A 47 -7.26 1.52 -33.56
C ARG A 47 -6.63 0.13 -33.41
N PRO A 48 -5.86 -0.34 -34.41
CA PRO A 48 -5.20 -1.65 -34.36
C PRO A 48 -4.08 -1.77 -33.29
N GLU A 49 -3.79 -0.69 -32.55
CA GLU A 49 -2.81 -0.68 -31.48
C GLU A 49 -3.48 -1.06 -30.15
N VAL A 50 -3.18 -2.26 -29.65
CA VAL A 50 -3.59 -2.68 -28.31
C VAL A 50 -2.78 -1.88 -27.29
N SER A 51 -3.44 -0.93 -26.61
CA SER A 51 -2.84 -0.22 -25.48
C SER A 51 -3.00 -1.05 -24.21
N GLU A 52 -1.90 -1.57 -23.68
CA GLU A 52 -1.87 -2.25 -22.38
C GLU A 52 -1.70 -1.22 -21.25
N LYS A 53 -2.69 -1.15 -20.35
CA LYS A 53 -2.61 -0.37 -19.11
C LYS A 53 -2.24 -1.28 -17.95
N ASN A 54 -1.17 -0.92 -17.24
CA ASN A 54 -0.71 -1.63 -16.06
C ASN A 54 -1.20 -0.92 -14.81
N ASP A 55 -2.35 -1.34 -14.31
CA ASP A 55 -2.96 -0.78 -13.12
C ASP A 55 -2.38 -1.45 -11.87
N THR A 56 -2.16 -0.64 -10.84
CA THR A 56 -1.67 -1.10 -9.55
C THR A 56 -2.74 -0.89 -8.50
N ILE A 57 -3.10 -1.94 -7.76
CA ILE A 57 -4.10 -1.90 -6.70
C ILE A 57 -3.37 -2.03 -5.38
N ILE A 58 -3.41 -0.99 -4.55
CA ILE A 58 -2.77 -0.94 -3.24
C ILE A 58 -3.78 -1.42 -2.20
N VAL A 59 -3.41 -2.46 -1.44
CA VAL A 59 -4.29 -3.06 -0.44
C VAL A 59 -3.86 -2.69 0.97
N GLY A 60 -2.55 -2.64 1.25
CA GLY A 60 -2.04 -2.34 2.57
C GLY A 60 -0.52 -2.27 2.66
N ALA A 61 -0.01 -2.11 3.88
CA ALA A 61 1.41 -2.06 4.16
C ALA A 61 1.75 -2.81 5.46
N ALA A 62 2.95 -3.39 5.52
CA ALA A 62 3.46 -4.12 6.68
C ALA A 62 4.95 -3.81 6.92
N PRO A 63 5.50 -4.04 8.13
CA PRO A 63 6.93 -3.86 8.40
C PRO A 63 7.81 -4.64 7.43
N ILE A 64 8.97 -4.09 7.04
CA ILE A 64 9.86 -4.70 6.02
C ILE A 64 10.35 -6.10 6.42
N ASP A 65 10.41 -6.40 7.72
CA ASP A 65 10.99 -7.64 8.25
C ASP A 65 10.10 -8.88 8.03
N THR A 66 8.86 -8.71 7.53
CA THR A 66 8.05 -9.85 7.11
C THR A 66 8.56 -10.37 5.76
N LYS A 67 9.29 -11.49 5.80
CA LYS A 67 9.92 -12.11 4.63
C LYS A 67 8.94 -12.50 3.53
N ASP A 68 7.70 -12.80 3.89
CA ASP A 68 6.67 -13.25 2.96
C ASP A 68 5.60 -12.16 2.76
N ALA A 69 5.20 -11.98 1.50
CA ALA A 69 4.01 -11.20 1.20
C ALA A 69 2.77 -11.94 1.76
N PRO A 70 1.75 -11.22 2.25
CA PRO A 70 0.50 -11.85 2.64
C PRO A 70 -0.04 -12.73 1.49
N PRO A 71 -0.62 -13.91 1.79
CA PRO A 71 -1.10 -14.83 0.77
C PRO A 71 -2.01 -14.14 -0.25
N GLY A 72 -1.73 -14.34 -1.54
CA GLY A 72 -2.50 -13.73 -2.64
C GLY A 72 -2.15 -12.27 -2.96
N LEU A 73 -1.21 -11.65 -2.24
CA LEU A 73 -0.70 -10.31 -2.53
C LEU A 73 0.76 -10.36 -2.97
N MET A 74 1.17 -9.37 -3.78
CA MET A 74 2.56 -9.16 -4.15
C MET A 74 3.11 -7.89 -3.51
N LYS A 75 4.42 -7.88 -3.26
CA LYS A 75 5.12 -6.69 -2.78
C LYS A 75 5.28 -5.70 -3.93
N LEU A 76 4.52 -4.61 -3.88
CA LEU A 76 4.52 -3.54 -4.89
C LEU A 76 5.71 -2.59 -4.73
N GLY A 77 6.19 -2.44 -3.50
CA GLY A 77 7.33 -1.57 -3.21
C GLY A 77 7.37 -1.12 -1.76
N PHE A 78 7.55 0.18 -1.54
CA PHE A 78 7.75 0.76 -0.21
C PHE A 78 6.78 1.89 0.10
N LEU A 79 6.34 1.93 1.35
CA LEU A 79 5.62 3.05 1.94
C LEU A 79 6.56 3.76 2.91
N THR A 80 6.73 5.07 2.76
CA THR A 80 7.57 5.89 3.62
C THR A 80 6.74 6.97 4.28
N MET A 81 6.91 7.16 5.58
CA MET A 81 6.21 8.17 6.36
C MET A 81 7.21 8.94 7.21
N CYS A 82 7.05 10.26 7.30
CA CYS A 82 7.86 11.09 8.18
C CYS A 82 7.11 12.34 8.63
N ASP A 83 7.60 12.92 9.73
CA ASP A 83 7.29 14.29 10.15
C ASP A 83 8.48 15.18 9.77
N ALA A 84 8.27 16.08 8.80
CA ALA A 84 9.32 16.88 8.19
C ALA A 84 8.79 18.25 7.73
N PRO A 85 9.63 19.30 7.65
CA PRO A 85 9.17 20.65 7.28
C PRO A 85 8.78 20.78 5.80
N VAL A 86 9.17 19.84 4.94
CA VAL A 86 8.90 19.89 3.49
C VAL A 86 8.61 18.48 2.97
N HIS A 87 7.63 18.38 2.08
CA HIS A 87 7.35 17.14 1.34
C HIS A 87 8.40 16.94 0.22
N ARG A 88 9.47 16.22 0.54
CA ARG A 88 10.56 15.89 -0.40
C ARG A 88 11.05 14.46 -0.19
N LEU A 89 11.25 13.76 -1.30
CA LEU A 89 11.92 12.46 -1.30
C LEU A 89 13.36 12.59 -0.81
N SER A 90 13.77 11.67 0.05
CA SER A 90 15.19 11.55 0.42
C SER A 90 15.93 10.68 -0.59
N TYR A 91 17.21 10.99 -0.83
CA TYR A 91 18.07 10.16 -1.68
C TYR A 91 18.07 8.68 -1.25
N ALA A 92 18.02 8.41 0.06
CA ALA A 92 17.95 7.06 0.59
C ALA A 92 16.68 6.29 0.16
N ASP A 93 15.54 6.97 -0.02
CA ASP A 93 14.32 6.31 -0.50
C ASP A 93 14.41 5.96 -1.97
N THR A 94 14.89 6.92 -2.77
CA THR A 94 15.13 6.74 -4.20
C THR A 94 16.07 5.57 -4.43
N GLN A 95 17.19 5.51 -3.71
CA GLN A 95 18.13 4.39 -3.77
C GLN A 95 17.50 3.06 -3.33
N ARG A 96 16.63 3.07 -2.32
CA ARG A 96 15.98 1.84 -1.84
C ARG A 96 15.08 1.23 -2.91
N VAL A 97 14.21 2.03 -3.52
CA VAL A 97 13.31 1.54 -4.58
C VAL A 97 14.07 1.18 -5.85
N MET A 98 15.08 1.95 -6.25
CA MET A 98 15.92 1.63 -7.40
C MET A 98 16.68 0.32 -7.23
N LYS A 99 17.27 0.07 -6.05
CA LYS A 99 17.97 -1.20 -5.77
C LYS A 99 17.02 -2.39 -5.79
N ALA A 100 15.82 -2.23 -5.22
CA ALA A 100 14.81 -3.28 -5.23
C ALA A 100 14.31 -3.57 -6.66
N HIS A 101 14.09 -2.53 -7.47
CA HIS A 101 13.70 -2.65 -8.88
C HIS A 101 14.81 -3.25 -9.74
N THR A 102 16.07 -2.91 -9.49
CA THR A 102 17.21 -3.51 -10.21
C THR A 102 17.36 -5.01 -9.90
N ALA A 103 17.07 -5.41 -8.66
CA ALA A 103 17.12 -6.82 -8.25
C ALA A 103 15.95 -7.64 -8.83
N ASP A 104 14.77 -7.04 -8.95
CA ASP A 104 13.60 -7.64 -9.56
C ASP A 104 12.79 -6.57 -10.33
N PRO A 105 13.02 -6.43 -11.66
CA PRO A 105 12.34 -5.44 -12.49
C PRO A 105 10.83 -5.64 -12.58
N HIS A 106 10.35 -6.86 -12.31
CA HIS A 106 8.93 -7.19 -12.25
C HIS A 106 8.38 -7.16 -10.82
N GLY A 107 9.22 -6.87 -9.83
CA GLY A 107 8.90 -6.88 -8.41
C GLY A 107 8.54 -5.50 -7.88
N SER A 108 9.30 -5.04 -6.90
CA SER A 108 9.02 -3.83 -6.11
C SER A 108 9.47 -2.54 -6.80
N ASN A 109 8.55 -1.86 -7.49
CA ASN A 109 8.85 -0.64 -8.25
C ASN A 109 8.07 0.61 -7.83
N ILE A 110 7.27 0.54 -6.77
CA ILE A 110 6.46 1.67 -6.28
C ILE A 110 7.06 2.26 -5.00
N LEU A 111 7.09 3.59 -4.94
CA LEU A 111 7.37 4.32 -3.71
C LEU A 111 6.19 5.22 -3.37
N PHE A 112 5.51 4.95 -2.27
CA PHE A 112 4.47 5.80 -1.73
C PHE A 112 5.02 6.59 -0.55
N HIS A 113 5.04 7.92 -0.67
CA HIS A 113 5.67 8.81 0.30
C HIS A 113 4.63 9.70 0.98
N PHE A 114 4.60 9.71 2.31
CA PHE A 114 3.78 10.56 3.14
C PHE A 114 4.66 11.49 3.99
N THR A 115 4.22 12.73 4.14
CA THR A 115 4.85 13.72 5.02
C THR A 115 3.80 14.43 5.84
N LYS A 116 3.92 14.36 7.15
CA LYS A 116 3.25 15.26 8.09
C LYS A 116 4.07 16.55 8.19
N ILE A 117 3.39 17.68 8.03
CA ILE A 117 3.96 19.02 8.22
C ILE A 117 3.12 19.72 9.28
N THR A 118 3.75 20.05 10.40
CA THR A 118 3.12 20.83 11.48
C THR A 118 3.45 22.30 11.25
N GLY A 119 2.45 23.08 10.82
CA GLY A 119 2.63 24.51 10.61
C GLY A 119 2.66 25.29 11.92
N SER A 120 3.28 26.47 11.90
CA SER A 120 3.26 27.41 13.04
C SER A 120 1.86 27.97 13.34
N ASP A 121 0.93 27.82 12.40
CA ASP A 121 -0.49 28.15 12.49
C ASP A 121 -1.31 27.13 13.30
N GLY A 122 -0.67 26.06 13.81
CA GLY A 122 -1.35 24.95 14.47
C GLY A 122 -2.07 24.02 13.50
N ILE A 123 -1.97 24.24 12.19
CA ILE A 123 -2.56 23.39 11.18
C ILE A 123 -1.57 22.27 10.84
N ILE A 124 -2.03 21.03 11.04
CA ILE A 124 -1.30 19.85 10.61
C ILE A 124 -1.77 19.47 9.21
N ARG A 125 -0.82 19.34 8.29
CA ARG A 125 -1.07 18.96 6.90
C ARG A 125 -0.37 17.64 6.62
N VAL A 126 -1.05 16.74 5.93
CA VAL A 126 -0.47 15.49 5.45
C VAL A 126 -0.42 15.53 3.93
N PHE A 127 0.79 15.48 3.39
CA PHE A 127 1.03 15.40 1.96
C PHE A 127 1.40 13.97 1.59
N TYR A 128 0.95 13.52 0.43
CA TYR A 128 1.32 12.24 -0.11
C TYR A 128 1.64 12.33 -1.60
N SER A 129 2.60 11.52 -2.04
CA SER A 129 2.98 11.37 -3.44
C SER A 129 3.35 9.93 -3.72
N ILE A 130 2.98 9.42 -4.89
CA ILE A 130 3.32 8.08 -5.33
C ILE A 130 4.19 8.14 -6.58
N PHE A 131 5.24 7.32 -6.59
CA PHE A 131 6.23 7.26 -7.64
C PHE A 131 6.38 5.83 -8.14
N LYS A 132 6.69 5.69 -9.43
CA LYS A 132 7.02 4.42 -10.08
C LYS A 132 8.46 4.49 -10.59
N CYS A 133 9.24 3.43 -10.34
CA CYS A 133 10.54 3.23 -10.94
C CYS A 133 10.39 2.83 -12.41
N GLN A 134 11.09 3.52 -13.30
CA GLN A 134 11.15 3.16 -14.72
C GLN A 134 12.41 2.34 -15.04
N ASP A 135 12.33 1.58 -16.13
CA ASP A 135 13.49 0.96 -16.76
C ASP A 135 14.22 2.01 -17.62
N GLY A 136 15.17 2.75 -17.04
CA GLY A 136 16.00 3.73 -17.76
C GLY A 136 16.82 4.68 -16.88
N ASP A 137 17.89 5.24 -17.43
CA ASP A 137 18.90 6.03 -16.69
C ASP A 137 18.59 7.53 -16.50
N LEU A 138 17.64 8.09 -17.25
CA LEU A 138 17.44 9.55 -17.33
C LEU A 138 16.60 10.12 -16.18
N GLU A 139 15.53 9.44 -15.77
CA GLU A 139 14.74 9.80 -14.58
C GLU A 139 14.28 8.51 -13.88
N PRO A 140 14.89 8.14 -12.73
CA PRO A 140 14.62 6.84 -12.13
C PRO A 140 13.24 6.74 -11.51
N LEU A 141 12.60 7.86 -11.15
CA LEU A 141 11.28 7.88 -10.52
C LEU A 141 10.34 8.85 -11.23
N GLN A 142 9.22 8.33 -11.70
CA GLN A 142 8.15 9.13 -12.30
C GLN A 142 6.95 9.19 -11.35
N PRO A 143 6.31 10.36 -11.17
CA PRO A 143 5.03 10.44 -10.47
C PRO A 143 3.98 9.54 -11.11
N LEU A 144 3.29 8.76 -10.28
CA LEU A 144 2.21 7.87 -10.71
C LEU A 144 0.87 8.51 -10.33
N LYS A 145 -0.13 8.41 -11.21
CA LYS A 145 -1.47 8.94 -10.88
C LYS A 145 -2.12 8.02 -9.84
N LEU A 146 -2.63 8.60 -8.75
CA LEU A 146 -3.41 7.89 -7.74
C LEU A 146 -4.90 8.17 -7.92
N SER A 147 -5.70 7.11 -7.95
CA SER A 147 -7.16 7.15 -7.83
C SER A 147 -7.53 6.67 -6.43
N ILE A 148 -8.36 7.44 -5.74
CA ILE A 148 -8.89 7.05 -4.43
C ILE A 148 -10.34 6.67 -4.66
N ASP A 149 -10.66 5.41 -4.42
CA ASP A 149 -12.03 4.94 -4.60
C ASP A 149 -12.93 5.56 -3.54
N ASN A 150 -13.98 6.22 -4.03
CA ASN A 150 -15.07 6.78 -3.25
C ASN A 150 -16.40 6.29 -3.84
N LEU A 151 -17.50 6.51 -3.11
CA LEU A 151 -18.83 6.06 -3.51
C LEU A 151 -19.47 6.88 -4.66
N VAL A 152 -18.84 7.98 -5.05
CA VAL A 152 -19.39 8.96 -5.99
C VAL A 152 -18.82 8.77 -7.40
N ASP A 153 -17.59 8.29 -7.50
CA ASP A 153 -16.90 8.02 -8.77
C ASP A 153 -17.27 6.64 -9.33
N SER A 154 -16.90 6.42 -10.60
CA SER A 154 -16.97 5.08 -11.19
C SER A 154 -16.22 4.12 -10.27
N LEU A 155 -16.93 3.19 -9.64
CA LEU A 155 -16.46 2.21 -8.64
C LEU A 155 -15.41 1.22 -9.21
N GLN A 156 -14.66 1.61 -10.24
CA GLN A 156 -13.67 0.81 -10.95
C GLN A 156 -12.62 0.26 -10.00
N GLY A 157 -12.06 1.07 -9.10
CA GLY A 157 -11.10 0.54 -8.15
C GLY A 157 -11.75 -0.32 -7.07
N PHE A 158 -13.00 -0.06 -6.66
CA PHE A 158 -13.76 -0.98 -5.80
C PHE A 158 -13.95 -2.34 -6.45
N THR A 159 -14.34 -2.40 -7.74
CA THR A 159 -14.45 -3.66 -8.49
C THR A 159 -13.10 -4.35 -8.64
N LYS A 160 -12.03 -3.59 -8.87
CA LYS A 160 -10.67 -4.13 -8.94
C LYS A 160 -10.21 -4.70 -7.60
N ILE A 161 -10.53 -4.02 -6.49
CA ILE A 161 -10.25 -4.44 -5.12
C ILE A 161 -11.10 -5.66 -4.74
N SER A 162 -12.39 -5.70 -5.07
CA SER A 162 -13.24 -6.86 -4.79
C SER A 162 -12.75 -8.10 -5.53
N ASN A 163 -12.30 -7.94 -6.78
CA ASN A 163 -11.70 -9.01 -7.57
C ASN A 163 -10.41 -9.58 -6.95
N VAL A 164 -9.69 -8.81 -6.12
CA VAL A 164 -8.54 -9.31 -5.35
C VAL A 164 -8.99 -10.42 -4.41
N PHE A 165 -10.06 -10.15 -3.66
CA PHE A 165 -10.58 -11.08 -2.64
C PHE A 165 -11.29 -12.29 -3.25
N SER A 166 -11.89 -12.14 -4.44
CA SER A 166 -12.46 -13.28 -5.18
C SER A 166 -11.41 -14.23 -5.75
N ARG A 167 -10.17 -13.76 -5.99
CA ARG A 167 -9.07 -14.60 -6.51
C ARG A 167 -8.31 -15.35 -5.43
N SER A 168 -8.31 -14.84 -4.20
CA SER A 168 -7.65 -15.49 -3.06
C SER A 168 -8.43 -16.65 -2.44
N THR A 169 -9.68 -16.91 -2.88
CA THR A 169 -10.52 -18.02 -2.39
C THR A 169 -10.35 -19.34 -3.15
N PHE A 170 -9.51 -19.43 -4.20
CA PHE A 170 -9.37 -20.65 -4.99
C PHE A 170 -7.98 -21.28 -4.90
N VAL A 171 -7.78 -22.10 -3.86
CA VAL A 171 -6.77 -23.18 -3.86
C VAL A 171 -7.54 -24.48 -4.05
N GLY A 172 -7.87 -24.80 -5.30
CA GLY A 172 -8.54 -26.06 -5.63
C GLY A 172 -8.73 -26.22 -7.12
N SER A 173 -7.84 -26.98 -7.77
CA SER A 173 -8.05 -27.68 -9.04
C SER A 173 -8.82 -26.94 -10.15
N ALA A 174 -8.09 -26.40 -11.11
CA ALA A 174 -8.64 -26.05 -12.41
C ALA A 174 -8.99 -27.32 -13.19
N GLU A 175 -10.28 -27.69 -13.21
CA GLU A 175 -10.90 -28.34 -14.37
C GLU A 175 -12.34 -27.84 -14.54
N ASP A 176 -12.58 -27.35 -15.76
CA ASP A 176 -13.84 -27.36 -16.50
C ASP A 176 -14.96 -26.34 -16.25
N GLY A 177 -15.45 -25.78 -17.36
CA GLY A 177 -16.82 -25.27 -17.50
C GLY A 177 -17.05 -23.79 -17.19
N LEU A 178 -17.23 -22.99 -18.24
CA LEU A 178 -18.03 -21.76 -18.23
C LEU A 178 -19.39 -22.04 -17.59
N THR A 179 -19.53 -21.71 -16.30
CA THR A 179 -20.80 -21.72 -15.59
C THR A 179 -21.04 -20.34 -14.99
N ALA A 180 -22.30 -19.94 -15.04
CA ALA A 180 -22.79 -18.60 -14.74
C ALA A 180 -22.24 -18.07 -13.41
N MET A 181 -22.07 -16.74 -13.35
CA MET A 181 -21.84 -15.98 -12.12
C MET A 181 -22.63 -16.62 -10.97
N PRO A 182 -21.96 -17.11 -9.91
CA PRO A 182 -22.70 -17.47 -8.70
C PRO A 182 -23.39 -16.19 -8.26
N GLU A 183 -24.69 -16.28 -8.00
CA GLU A 183 -25.43 -15.24 -7.30
C GLU A 183 -24.57 -14.78 -6.14
N CYS A 184 -24.13 -13.52 -6.22
CA CYS A 184 -23.40 -12.89 -5.14
C CYS A 184 -24.43 -12.73 -4.02
N SER A 185 -24.62 -13.78 -3.23
CA SER A 185 -25.21 -13.65 -1.92
C SER A 185 -24.39 -12.55 -1.26
N SER A 186 -25.04 -11.44 -0.97
CA SER A 186 -24.56 -10.42 -0.06
C SER A 186 -24.33 -11.13 1.26
N GLY A 187 -23.18 -11.79 1.39
CA GLY A 187 -22.77 -12.49 2.58
C GLY A 187 -22.70 -11.44 3.65
N GLU A 188 -23.61 -11.55 4.62
CA GLU A 188 -23.48 -10.89 5.90
C GLU A 188 -22.02 -11.07 6.32
N LEU A 189 -21.28 -9.97 6.44
CA LEU A 189 -19.99 -9.98 7.13
C LEU A 189 -20.36 -10.40 8.55
N GLY A 190 -20.21 -11.69 8.86
CA GLY A 190 -20.71 -12.28 10.08
C GLY A 190 -20.19 -11.47 11.27
N ALA A 191 -21.05 -11.24 12.27
CA ALA A 191 -20.67 -10.56 13.50
C ALA A 191 -19.34 -11.11 14.09
N ASP A 192 -19.11 -12.40 13.87
CA ASP A 192 -17.88 -13.12 14.22
C ASP A 192 -16.61 -12.52 13.56
N THR A 193 -16.64 -12.13 12.28
CA THR A 193 -15.47 -11.53 11.60
C THR A 193 -15.15 -10.14 12.13
N ILE A 194 -16.18 -9.36 12.50
CA ILE A 194 -16.00 -8.04 13.12
C ILE A 194 -15.42 -8.22 14.53
N GLN A 195 -15.96 -9.18 15.28
CA GLN A 195 -15.49 -9.50 16.62
C GLN A 195 -14.04 -10.01 16.61
N ASP A 196 -13.65 -10.82 15.63
CA ASP A 196 -12.27 -11.27 15.44
C ASP A 196 -11.32 -10.11 15.14
N ILE A 197 -11.73 -9.15 14.30
CA ILE A 197 -10.94 -7.93 14.03
C ILE A 197 -10.79 -7.10 15.32
N GLU A 198 -11.84 -6.97 16.12
CA GLU A 198 -11.78 -6.26 17.40
C GLU A 198 -10.86 -6.96 18.41
N ILE A 199 -10.90 -8.29 18.49
CA ILE A 199 -10.00 -9.10 19.33
C ILE A 199 -8.56 -8.87 18.90
N LEU A 200 -8.26 -9.03 17.60
CA LEU A 200 -6.92 -8.81 17.05
C LEU A 200 -6.42 -7.37 17.26
N ALA A 201 -7.31 -6.38 17.12
CA ALA A 201 -6.97 -4.98 17.38
C ALA A 201 -6.63 -4.74 18.85
N ARG A 202 -7.38 -5.35 19.77
CA ARG A 202 -7.12 -5.29 21.21
C ARG A 202 -5.81 -5.96 21.59
N GLU A 203 -5.56 -7.16 21.07
CA GLU A 203 -4.29 -7.88 21.28
C GLU A 203 -3.09 -7.08 20.78
N LYS A 204 -3.20 -6.52 19.56
CA LYS A 204 -2.18 -5.62 19.01
C LYS A 204 -1.93 -4.43 19.93
N ALA A 205 -2.98 -3.80 20.48
CA ALA A 205 -2.83 -2.66 21.38
C ALA A 205 -2.10 -3.04 22.68
N VAL A 206 -2.41 -4.20 23.26
CA VAL A 206 -1.72 -4.73 24.45
C VAL A 206 -0.24 -4.98 24.16
N LEU A 207 0.06 -5.61 23.02
CA LEU A 207 1.45 -5.88 22.61
C LEU A 207 2.23 -4.59 22.34
N VAL A 208 1.63 -3.62 21.64
CA VAL A 208 2.27 -2.31 21.38
C VAL A 208 2.58 -1.59 22.69
N LYS A 209 1.63 -1.56 23.64
CA LYS A 209 1.86 -0.98 24.97
C LYS A 209 3.05 -1.65 25.64
N ARG A 210 3.11 -2.98 25.61
CA ARG A 210 4.21 -3.72 26.24
C ARG A 210 5.56 -3.44 25.59
N ILE A 211 5.62 -3.34 24.26
CA ILE A 211 6.84 -2.96 23.53
C ILE A 211 7.32 -1.57 23.95
N VAL A 212 6.40 -0.60 24.08
CA VAL A 212 6.75 0.76 24.51
C VAL A 212 7.29 0.77 25.94
N GLU A 213 6.65 0.05 26.87
CA GLU A 213 7.13 -0.10 28.25
C GLU A 213 8.55 -0.68 28.29
N LEU A 214 8.78 -1.79 27.59
CA LEU A 214 10.08 -2.45 27.52
C LEU A 214 11.15 -1.55 26.90
N THR A 215 10.79 -0.77 25.87
CA THR A 215 11.70 0.18 25.23
C THR A 215 12.11 1.29 26.22
N ASN A 216 11.16 1.78 27.03
CA ASN A 216 11.44 2.78 28.06
C ASN A 216 12.32 2.23 29.19
N GLU A 217 12.03 1.01 29.66
CA GLU A 217 12.86 0.30 30.64
C GLU A 217 14.30 0.14 30.12
N LEU A 218 14.46 -0.29 28.86
CA LEU A 218 15.77 -0.47 28.24
C LEU A 218 16.56 0.85 28.13
N ASN A 219 15.89 1.93 27.71
CA ASN A 219 16.50 3.26 27.60
C ASN A 219 16.93 3.80 28.98
N THR A 220 16.12 3.60 30.01
CA THR A 220 16.48 4.03 31.39
C THR A 220 17.62 3.23 32.00
N LEU A 221 17.76 1.95 31.62
CA LEU A 221 18.92 1.12 31.99
C LEU A 221 20.18 1.56 31.25
N SER A 222 20.08 1.88 29.96
CA SER A 222 21.23 2.29 29.14
C SER A 222 21.79 3.67 29.52
N MET A 223 21.01 4.55 30.16
CA MET A 223 21.50 5.85 30.67
C MET A 223 22.15 5.77 32.06
N LYS A 224 22.09 4.60 32.73
CA LYS A 224 22.69 4.38 34.06
C LYS A 224 24.06 3.70 34.01
N LEU A 225 24.50 3.28 32.83
CA LEU A 225 25.82 2.73 32.52
C LEU A 225 26.68 3.83 31.89
#